data_AF-A0A5M9NUH1-F1
#
_entry.id   AF-A0A5M9NUH1-F1
#
_cell.length_a   1.000
_cell.length_b   1.000
_cell.length_c   1.000
_cell.angle_alpha   90.00
_cell.angle_beta   90.00
_cell.angle_gamma   90.00
#
_symmetry.space_group_name_H-M   'P 1'
#
loop_
_entity.id
_entity.type
_entity.pdbx_description
1 polymer ?
#
loop_
_entity_poly.entity_id
_entity_poly.type
_entity_poly.pdbx_seq_one_letter_code
_entity_poly.pdbx_strand_id
1 'polypeptide(L)'
;MEKLKAILTEIAVAVIILLVICMASLVDIKSRESPQTSRMLEDMNITLQQYKKSIDNLGNIVQKENIELQKLKNDMNSAGLKNTYKWNETVVAYNSKFTEYNSHVSEYNKKMDDYNKRYQEYESIKKKNENIIEWIKAVIGVN
;
A
#
# COMPACT_ATOMS: atom_id res chain seq x y z
N MET A 1 50.81 -16.44 39.24
CA MET A 1 49.65 -15.55 39.01
C MET A 1 49.85 -14.62 37.81
N GLU A 2 50.99 -13.93 37.68
CA GLU A 2 51.29 -13.02 36.56
C GLU A 2 51.08 -13.63 35.15
N LYS A 3 51.59 -14.84 34.90
CA LYS A 3 51.45 -15.52 33.59
C LYS A 3 50.00 -15.85 33.22
N LEU A 4 49.17 -16.23 34.19
CA LEU A 4 47.74 -16.50 33.98
C LEU A 4 46.99 -15.21 33.63
N LYS A 5 47.32 -14.10 34.31
CA LYS A 5 46.76 -12.78 33.98
C LYS A 5 47.11 -12.37 32.55
N ALA A 6 48.37 -12.52 32.13
CA ALA A 6 48.79 -12.18 30.77
C ALA A 6 48.02 -12.96 29.70
N ILE A 7 47.86 -14.28 29.87
CA ILE A 7 47.08 -15.13 28.95
C ILE A 7 45.59 -14.72 28.93
N LEU A 8 45.01 -14.40 30.09
CA LEU A 8 43.63 -13.89 30.19
C LEU A 8 43.45 -12.57 29.43
N THR A 9 44.40 -11.65 29.55
CA THR A 9 44.37 -10.37 28.83
C THR A 9 44.47 -10.58 27.33
N GLU A 10 45.34 -11.48 26.87
CA GLU A 10 45.51 -11.79 25.45
C GLU A 10 44.26 -12.44 24.84
N ILE A 11 43.64 -13.38 25.56
CA ILE A 11 42.34 -13.96 25.17
C ILE A 11 41.26 -12.88 25.13
N ALA A 12 41.21 -11.99 26.13
CA ALA A 12 40.23 -10.90 26.15
C ALA A 12 40.37 -9.96 24.95
N VAL A 13 41.61 -9.59 24.58
CA VAL A 13 41.89 -8.76 23.40
C VAL A 13 41.47 -9.49 22.11
N ALA A 14 41.81 -10.78 21.98
CA ALA A 14 41.39 -11.57 20.82
C ALA A 14 39.86 -11.66 20.68
N VAL A 15 39.14 -11.84 21.79
CA VAL A 15 37.67 -11.84 21.82
C VAL A 15 37.11 -10.47 21.41
N ILE A 16 37.67 -9.37 21.91
CA ILE A 16 37.23 -8.02 21.55
C ILE A 16 37.41 -7.77 20.05
N ILE A 17 38.57 -8.13 19.48
CA ILE A 17 38.83 -7.99 18.04
C ILE A 17 37.81 -8.80 17.23
N LEU A 18 37.54 -10.05 17.62
CA LEU A 18 36.57 -10.91 16.95
C LEU A 18 35.15 -10.30 17.00
N LEU A 19 34.74 -9.75 18.15
CA LEU A 19 33.45 -9.07 18.29
C LEU A 19 33.34 -7.84 17.37
N VAL A 20 34.40 -7.04 17.25
CA VAL A 20 34.42 -5.88 16.34
C VAL A 20 34.28 -6.31 14.88
N ILE A 21 34.95 -7.38 14.46
CA ILE A 21 34.84 -7.91 13.09
C ILE A 21 33.42 -8.45 12.82
N CYS A 22 32.83 -9.16 13.78
CA CYS A 22 31.44 -9.63 13.69
C CYS A 22 30.45 -8.46 13.58
N MET A 23 30.63 -7.40 14.36
CA MET A 23 29.78 -6.21 14.28
C MET A 23 29.94 -5.48 12.95
N ALA A 24 31.16 -5.31 12.45
CA ALA A 24 31.42 -4.65 11.17
C ALA A 24 30.80 -5.43 9.99
N SER A 25 30.92 -6.76 9.98
CA SER A 25 30.29 -7.61 8.97
C SER A 25 28.76 -7.58 9.05
N LEU A 26 28.18 -7.55 10.25
CA LEU A 26 26.72 -7.42 10.42
C LEU A 26 26.19 -6.08 9.89
N VAL A 27 26.90 -4.99 10.18
CA VAL A 27 26.56 -3.65 9.66
C VAL A 27 26.67 -3.62 8.13
N ASP A 28 27.70 -4.21 7.53
CA ASP A 28 27.86 -4.28 6.07
C ASP A 28 26.75 -5.08 5.38
N ILE A 29 26.26 -6.15 6.01
CA ILE A 29 25.11 -6.92 5.49
C ILE A 29 23.84 -6.05 5.54
N LYS A 30 23.54 -5.45 6.69
CA LYS A 30 22.32 -4.64 6.89
C LYS A 30 22.33 -3.35 6.06
N SER A 31 23.49 -2.75 5.84
CA SER A 31 23.63 -1.54 5.02
C SER A 31 23.34 -1.81 3.54
N ARG A 32 23.52 -3.04 3.05
CA ARG A 32 23.17 -3.45 1.68
C ARG A 32 21.67 -3.73 1.51
N GLU A 33 21.00 -4.24 2.55
CA GLU A 33 19.56 -4.52 2.53
C GLU A 33 18.70 -3.24 2.45
N SER A 34 19.14 -2.15 3.09
CA SER A 34 18.38 -0.90 3.16
C SER A 34 18.17 -0.21 1.78
N PRO A 35 19.19 -0.01 0.93
CA PRO A 35 19.03 0.54 -0.42
C PRO A 35 18.15 -0.31 -1.34
N GLN A 36 18.17 -1.64 -1.17
CA GLN A 36 17.28 -2.53 -1.92
C GLN A 36 15.83 -2.37 -1.46
N THR A 37 15.61 -2.31 -0.14
CA THR A 37 14.29 -2.08 0.45
C THR A 37 13.74 -0.70 0.07
N SER A 38 14.59 0.32 0.00
CA SER A 38 14.22 1.68 -0.44
C SER A 38 13.70 1.69 -1.89
N ARG A 39 14.41 1.03 -2.81
CA ARG A 39 13.97 0.89 -4.21
C ARG A 39 12.63 0.15 -4.30
N MET A 40 12.47 -0.94 -3.55
CA MET A 40 11.21 -1.67 -3.47
C MET A 40 10.06 -0.77 -2.96
N LEU A 41 10.31 0.06 -1.95
CA LEU A 41 9.32 1.01 -1.44
C LEU A 41 8.96 2.08 -2.47
N GLU A 42 9.92 2.54 -3.27
CA GLU A 42 9.67 3.46 -4.39
C GLU A 42 8.73 2.82 -5.43
N ASP A 43 9.02 1.60 -5.87
CA ASP A 43 8.19 0.85 -6.81
C ASP A 43 6.78 0.59 -6.26
N MET A 44 6.68 0.24 -4.97
CA MET A 44 5.40 0.07 -4.28
C MET A 44 4.62 1.38 -4.20
N ASN A 45 5.29 2.50 -3.91
CA ASN A 45 4.65 3.82 -3.88
C ASN A 45 4.13 4.21 -5.27
N ILE A 46 4.91 4.01 -6.33
CA ILE A 46 4.47 4.23 -7.71
C ILE A 46 3.21 3.38 -8.01
N THR A 47 3.24 2.11 -7.61
CA THR A 47 2.09 1.21 -7.77
C THR A 47 0.87 1.73 -7.01
N LEU A 48 1.01 2.14 -5.74
CA LEU A 48 -0.08 2.71 -4.94
C LEU A 48 -0.67 3.96 -5.59
N GLN A 49 0.16 4.83 -6.18
CA GLN A 49 -0.33 6.00 -6.92
C GLN A 49 -1.15 5.60 -8.15
N GLN A 50 -0.76 4.53 -8.86
CA GLN A 50 -1.54 4.00 -9.98
C GLN A 50 -2.89 3.44 -9.52
N TYR A 51 -2.92 2.68 -8.41
CA TYR A 51 -4.17 2.21 -7.82
C TYR A 51 -5.08 3.37 -7.45
N LYS A 52 -4.55 4.40 -6.78
CA LYS A 52 -5.31 5.59 -6.41
C LYS A 52 -5.95 6.25 -7.64
N LYS A 53 -5.19 6.48 -8.71
CA LYS A 53 -5.72 7.02 -9.97
C LYS A 53 -6.83 6.14 -10.57
N SER A 54 -6.67 4.81 -10.53
CA SER A 54 -7.69 3.88 -11.02
C SER A 54 -8.97 3.93 -10.18
N ILE A 55 -8.85 4.05 -8.86
CA ILE A 55 -9.98 4.16 -7.93
C ILE A 55 -10.70 5.49 -8.14
N ASP A 56 -9.95 6.59 -8.27
CA ASP A 56 -10.51 7.92 -8.54
C ASP A 56 -11.30 7.93 -9.86
N ASN A 57 -10.74 7.33 -10.92
CA ASN A 57 -11.43 7.21 -12.21
C ASN A 57 -12.73 6.41 -12.11
N LEU A 58 -12.72 5.27 -11.41
CA LEU A 58 -13.93 4.48 -11.17
C LEU A 58 -14.95 5.23 -10.30
N GLY A 59 -14.49 5.95 -9.29
CA GLY A 59 -15.35 6.80 -8.47
C GLY A 59 -16.08 7.85 -9.32
N ASN A 60 -15.38 8.48 -10.27
CA ASN A 60 -16.00 9.42 -11.21
C ASN A 60 -17.03 8.75 -12.14
N ILE A 61 -16.75 7.53 -12.61
CA ILE A 61 -17.68 6.74 -13.44
C ILE A 61 -18.95 6.43 -12.63
N VAL A 62 -18.80 5.87 -11.43
CA VAL A 62 -19.90 5.55 -10.51
C VAL A 62 -20.73 6.79 -10.19
N GLN A 63 -20.09 7.93 -9.94
CA GLN A 63 -20.79 9.19 -9.69
C GLN A 63 -21.62 9.65 -10.89
N LYS A 64 -21.05 9.59 -12.10
CA LYS A 64 -21.75 9.95 -13.34
C LYS A 64 -22.95 9.04 -13.57
N GLU A 65 -22.78 7.74 -13.44
CA GLU A 65 -23.85 6.76 -13.60
C GLU A 65 -24.97 6.94 -12.56
N ASN A 66 -24.63 7.30 -11.32
CA ASN A 66 -25.63 7.65 -10.32
C ASN A 66 -26.47 8.86 -10.75
N ILE A 67 -25.84 9.91 -11.31
CA ILE A 67 -26.56 11.09 -11.82
C ILE A 67 -27.50 10.69 -12.97
N GLU A 68 -27.05 9.84 -13.90
CA GLU A 68 -27.86 9.34 -15.01
C GLU A 68 -29.06 8.52 -14.49
N LEU A 69 -28.85 7.66 -13.49
CA LEU A 69 -29.92 6.89 -12.84
C LEU A 69 -30.94 7.79 -12.15
N GLN A 70 -30.52 8.85 -11.47
CA GLN A 70 -31.45 9.81 -10.88
C GLN A 70 -32.28 10.53 -11.95
N LYS A 71 -31.67 10.88 -13.08
CA LYS A 71 -32.39 11.48 -14.21
C LYS A 71 -33.45 10.51 -14.76
N LEU A 72 -33.07 9.27 -15.05
CA LEU A 72 -34.02 8.23 -15.50
C LEU A 72 -35.15 8.00 -14.50
N LYS A 73 -34.84 8.02 -13.20
CA LYS A 73 -35.84 7.93 -12.13
C LYS A 73 -36.84 9.09 -12.17
N ASN A 74 -36.37 10.31 -12.38
CA ASN A 74 -37.22 11.48 -12.51
C ASN A 74 -38.06 11.44 -13.79
N ASP A 75 -37.48 10.96 -14.90
CA ASP A 75 -38.18 10.78 -16.17
C ASP A 75 -39.32 9.74 -16.05
N MET A 76 -39.10 8.63 -15.32
CA MET A 76 -40.16 7.66 -15.00
C MET A 76 -41.29 8.28 -14.17
N ASN A 77 -40.93 9.06 -13.14
CA ASN A 77 -41.90 9.70 -12.26
C ASN A 77 -42.73 10.76 -13.00
N SER A 78 -42.12 11.51 -13.94
CA SER A 78 -42.78 12.58 -14.68
C SER A 78 -43.66 12.08 -15.84
N ALA A 79 -43.27 10.98 -16.50
CA ALA A 79 -44.10 10.37 -17.54
C ALA A 79 -45.44 9.85 -17.00
N GLY A 80 -45.44 9.32 -15.76
CA GLY A 80 -46.58 8.64 -15.15
C GLY A 80 -47.13 7.47 -15.99
N LEU A 81 -48.16 6.78 -15.50
CA LEU A 81 -48.84 5.73 -16.28
C LEU A 81 -49.59 6.26 -17.52
N LYS A 82 -49.64 7.59 -17.72
CA LYS A 82 -50.33 8.26 -18.84
C LYS A 82 -49.73 7.95 -20.21
N ASN A 83 -48.43 7.65 -20.28
CA ASN A 83 -47.77 7.16 -21.50
C ASN A 83 -47.01 5.87 -21.18
N THR A 84 -47.74 4.76 -21.12
CA THR A 84 -47.26 3.43 -20.73
C THR A 84 -46.07 2.95 -21.56
N TYR A 85 -46.05 3.25 -22.86
CA TYR A 85 -44.96 2.86 -23.74
C TYR A 85 -43.64 3.57 -23.36
N LYS A 86 -43.66 4.90 -23.24
CA LYS A 86 -42.49 5.69 -22.84
C LYS A 86 -42.01 5.35 -21.43
N TRP A 87 -42.94 5.06 -20.52
CA TRP A 87 -42.61 4.63 -19.17
C TRP A 87 -41.88 3.29 -19.17
N ASN A 88 -42.37 2.29 -19.92
CA ASN A 88 -41.73 0.98 -20.05
C ASN A 88 -40.32 1.08 -20.63
N GLU A 89 -40.12 1.86 -21.70
CA GLU A 89 -38.77 2.09 -22.27
C GLU A 89 -37.81 2.69 -21.24
N THR A 90 -38.28 3.66 -20.44
CA THR A 90 -37.45 4.31 -19.42
C THR A 90 -37.10 3.35 -18.28
N VAL A 91 -38.03 2.47 -17.88
CA VAL A 91 -37.77 1.41 -16.89
C VAL A 91 -36.72 0.42 -17.38
N VAL A 92 -36.80 -0.01 -18.64
CA VAL A 92 -35.79 -0.91 -19.23
C VAL A 92 -34.42 -0.24 -19.24
N ALA A 93 -34.34 1.02 -19.67
CA ALA A 93 -33.10 1.79 -19.65
C ALA A 93 -32.53 1.95 -18.23
N TYR A 94 -33.38 2.26 -17.25
CA TYR A 94 -33.00 2.36 -15.84
C TYR A 94 -32.42 1.05 -15.31
N ASN A 95 -33.10 -0.08 -15.54
CA ASN A 95 -32.65 -1.39 -15.06
C ASN A 95 -31.32 -1.82 -15.68
N SER A 96 -31.12 -1.55 -16.98
CA SER A 96 -29.85 -1.80 -17.65
C SER A 96 -28.72 -0.97 -17.02
N LYS A 97 -28.93 0.34 -16.87
CA LYS A 97 -27.96 1.25 -16.26
C LYS A 97 -27.69 0.93 -14.79
N PHE A 98 -28.70 0.47 -14.06
CA PHE A 98 -28.57 0.09 -12.66
C PHE A 98 -27.69 -1.15 -12.50
N THR A 99 -27.78 -2.09 -13.45
CA THR A 99 -26.91 -3.27 -13.48
C THR A 99 -25.45 -2.88 -13.73
N GLU A 100 -25.20 -2.00 -14.71
CA GLU A 100 -23.86 -1.43 -14.99
C GLU A 100 -23.29 -0.71 -13.76
N TYR A 101 -24.07 0.18 -13.16
CA TYR A 101 -23.70 0.92 -11.95
C TYR A 101 -23.29 -0.01 -10.80
N ASN A 102 -24.10 -1.04 -10.51
CA ASN A 102 -23.78 -1.98 -9.44
C ASN A 102 -22.50 -2.77 -9.72
N SER A 103 -22.25 -3.12 -10.99
CA SER A 103 -21.00 -3.75 -11.40
C SER A 103 -19.79 -2.85 -11.12
N HIS A 104 -19.85 -1.57 -11.52
CA HIS A 104 -18.76 -0.63 -11.26
C HIS A 104 -18.58 -0.29 -9.78
N VAL A 105 -19.66 -0.21 -8.99
CA VAL A 105 -19.57 -0.07 -7.53
C VAL A 105 -18.85 -1.28 -6.91
N SER A 106 -19.19 -2.48 -7.35
CA SER A 106 -18.51 -3.69 -6.88
C SER A 106 -17.03 -3.69 -7.24
N GLU A 107 -16.68 -3.25 -8.45
CA GLU A 107 -15.27 -3.15 -8.88
C GLU A 107 -14.52 -2.08 -8.08
N TYR A 108 -15.13 -0.91 -7.86
CA TYR A 108 -14.58 0.16 -7.04
C TYR A 108 -14.25 -0.33 -5.63
N ASN A 109 -15.20 -1.00 -4.97
CA ASN A 109 -15.01 -1.54 -3.63
C ASN A 109 -13.87 -2.55 -3.59
N LYS A 110 -13.81 -3.48 -4.55
CA LYS A 110 -12.74 -4.47 -4.65
C LYS A 110 -11.37 -3.80 -4.81
N LYS A 111 -11.25 -2.78 -5.66
CA LYS A 111 -9.99 -2.05 -5.84
C LYS A 111 -9.60 -1.26 -4.59
N MET A 112 -10.57 -0.72 -3.86
CA MET A 112 -10.31 -0.03 -2.60
C MET A 112 -9.76 -1.01 -1.54
N ASP A 113 -10.33 -2.20 -1.44
CA ASP A 113 -9.82 -3.25 -0.56
C ASP A 113 -8.39 -3.68 -0.93
N ASP A 114 -8.13 -3.87 -2.23
CA ASP A 114 -6.80 -4.24 -2.73
C ASP A 114 -5.77 -3.13 -2.49
N TYR A 115 -6.16 -1.86 -2.67
CA TYR A 115 -5.32 -0.71 -2.32
C TYR A 115 -4.98 -0.70 -0.82
N ASN A 116 -5.98 -0.90 0.04
CA ASN A 116 -5.77 -0.88 1.49
C ASN A 116 -4.81 -2.00 1.94
N LYS A 117 -4.93 -3.22 1.39
CA LYS A 117 -3.98 -4.31 1.67
C LYS A 117 -2.55 -3.94 1.27
N ARG A 118 -2.36 -3.44 0.05
CA ARG A 118 -1.04 -3.01 -0.46
C ARG A 118 -0.46 -1.85 0.34
N TYR A 119 -1.31 -0.94 0.80
CA TYR A 119 -0.88 0.18 1.65
C TYR A 119 -0.37 -0.31 3.00
N GLN A 120 -1.06 -1.28 3.63
CA GLN A 120 -0.59 -1.89 4.88
C GLN A 120 0.74 -2.63 4.71
N GLU A 121 0.93 -3.33 3.58
CA GLU A 121 2.21 -3.96 3.24
C GLU A 121 3.33 -2.94 3.09
N TYR A 122 3.07 -1.84 2.37
CA TYR A 122 4.01 -0.73 2.20
C TYR A 122 4.44 -0.14 3.53
N GLU A 123 3.50 0.20 4.42
CA GLU A 123 3.83 0.78 5.74
C GLU A 123 4.61 -0.21 6.62
N SER A 124 4.28 -1.51 6.55
CA SER A 124 5.01 -2.56 7.28
C SER A 124 6.48 -2.65 6.84
N ILE A 125 6.73 -2.64 5.52
CA ILE A 125 8.08 -2.70 4.96
C ILE A 125 8.85 -1.41 5.25
N LYS A 126 8.19 -0.25 5.11
CA LYS A 126 8.75 1.06 5.40
C LYS A 126 9.25 1.14 6.84
N LYS A 127 8.41 0.75 7.81
CA LYS A 127 8.77 0.71 9.23
C LYS A 127 9.96 -0.21 9.50
N LYS A 128 10.01 -1.39 8.86
CA LYS A 128 11.16 -2.30 8.98
C LYS A 128 12.44 -1.65 8.47
N ASN A 129 12.38 -0.94 7.34
CA ASN A 129 13.53 -0.25 6.77
C ASN A 129 14.02 0.90 7.69
N GLU A 130 13.09 1.70 8.22
CA GLU A 130 13.38 2.77 9.19
C GLU A 130 14.07 2.21 10.43
N ASN A 131 13.57 1.10 10.98
CA ASN A 131 14.19 0.43 12.14
C ASN A 131 15.63 -0.05 11.83
N ILE A 132 15.88 -0.55 10.62
CA ILE A 132 17.24 -0.95 10.21
C ILE A 132 18.16 0.27 10.15
N ILE A 133 17.69 1.39 9.58
CA ILE A 133 18.48 2.63 9.48
C ILE A 133 18.82 3.17 10.87
N GLU A 134 17.84 3.23 11.79
CA GLU A 134 18.05 3.68 13.16
C GLU A 134 18.98 2.75 13.94
N TRP A 135 18.87 1.43 13.74
CA TRP A 135 19.82 0.48 14.32
C TRP A 135 21.25 0.72 13.80
N ILE A 136 21.44 0.91 12.49
CA ILE A 136 22.77 1.20 11.92
C ILE A 136 23.34 2.48 12.55
N LYS A 137 22.55 3.57 12.58
CA LYS A 137 22.92 4.86 13.20
C LYS A 137 23.40 4.70 14.64
N ALA A 138 22.65 3.95 15.45
CA ALA A 138 23.01 3.67 16.83
C ALA A 138 24.32 2.87 16.95
N VAL A 139 24.55 1.89 16.06
CA VAL A 139 25.77 1.07 16.07
C VAL A 139 27.01 1.89 15.66
N ILE A 140 26.88 2.80 14.70
CA ILE A 140 28.00 3.62 14.21
C ILE A 140 28.17 4.94 14.98
N GLY A 141 27.28 5.23 15.94
CA GLY A 141 27.35 6.43 16.78
C GLY A 141 26.96 7.73 16.07
N VAL A 142 26.13 7.67 15.02
CA VAL A 142 25.62 8.85 14.31
C VAL A 142 24.18 9.10 14.76
N ASN A 143 23.95 10.15 15.55
CA ASN A 143 22.61 10.63 15.93
C ASN A 143 22.11 11.72 14.97
#